data_AF-A0A540MNC1-F1
#
_entry.id   AF-A0A540MNC1-F1
#
_cell.length_a   1.000
_cell.length_b   1.000
_cell.length_c   1.000
_cell.angle_alpha   90.00
_cell.angle_beta   90.00
_cell.angle_gamma   90.00
#
_symmetry.space_group_name_H-M   'P 1'
#
loop_
_entity.id
_entity.type
_entity.pdbx_description
1 polymer ?
#
loop_
_entity_poly.entity_id
_entity_poly.type
_entity_poly.pdbx_seq_one_letter_code
_entity_poly.pdbx_strand_id
1 'polypeptide(L)'
;MLRLGKRLAAKGILVSFSTTENFGKEMRAADGGINDEPTPVGDGFIRFEFFDDGPPDQDPKRTDLDYHMPQLELVGKDLVTQMIKRHANEGLPVSCLVKNPFIFLLDAKPFLG
;
A
#
# COMPACT_ATOMS: atom_id res chain seq x y z
N MET A 1 1.62 11.03 1.54
CA MET A 1 0.40 10.28 1.90
C MET A 1 0.25 10.00 3.39
N LEU A 2 1.33 9.69 4.15
CA LEU A 2 1.24 9.37 5.58
C LEU A 2 0.49 10.43 6.44
N ARG A 3 0.79 11.72 6.25
CA ARG A 3 0.08 12.81 6.95
C ARG A 3 -1.42 12.83 6.67
N LEU A 4 -1.84 12.51 5.44
CA LEU A 4 -3.26 12.43 5.09
C LEU A 4 -3.92 11.24 5.78
N GLY A 5 -3.32 10.05 5.71
CA GLY A 5 -3.87 8.88 6.39
C GLY A 5 -3.95 9.05 7.91
N LYS A 6 -2.96 9.70 8.55
CA LYS A 6 -3.06 10.06 9.97
C LYS A 6 -4.26 10.96 10.27
N ARG A 7 -4.58 11.93 9.40
CA ARG A 7 -5.75 12.79 9.56
C ARG A 7 -7.08 12.05 9.34
N LEU A 8 -7.11 11.06 8.45
CA LEU A 8 -8.28 10.21 8.22
C LEU A 8 -8.49 9.25 9.40
N ALA A 9 -7.41 8.60 9.85
CA ALA A 9 -7.45 7.69 11.00
C ALA A 9 -7.89 8.41 12.28
N ALA A 10 -7.41 9.63 12.50
CA ALA A 10 -7.85 10.46 13.63
C ALA A 10 -9.36 10.76 13.65
N LYS A 11 -10.10 10.52 12.54
CA LYS A 11 -11.55 10.66 12.45
C LYS A 11 -12.30 9.32 12.55
N GLY A 12 -11.65 8.25 13.01
CA GLY A 12 -12.28 6.94 13.20
C GLY A 12 -12.18 5.98 12.02
N ILE A 13 -11.32 6.25 11.04
CA ILE A 13 -11.18 5.43 9.82
C ILE A 13 -10.02 4.44 10.00
N LEU A 14 -10.20 3.19 9.57
CA LEU A 14 -9.08 2.26 9.36
C LEU A 14 -8.37 2.60 8.04
N VAL A 15 -7.12 3.02 8.12
CA VAL A 15 -6.30 3.35 6.95
C VAL A 15 -5.22 2.29 6.77
N SER A 16 -5.22 1.65 5.61
CA SER A 16 -4.17 0.70 5.23
C SER A 16 -3.23 1.36 4.23
N PHE A 17 -1.95 1.44 4.55
CA PHE A 17 -0.91 1.88 3.62
C PHE A 17 -0.27 0.67 2.96
N SER A 18 -0.43 0.55 1.65
CA SER A 18 0.22 -0.51 0.87
C SER A 18 1.50 0.01 0.22
N THR A 19 2.61 -0.70 0.39
CA THR A 19 3.90 -0.39 -0.26
C THR A 19 4.69 -1.65 -0.55
N THR A 20 5.76 -1.55 -1.36
CA THR A 20 6.60 -2.71 -1.65
C THR A 20 7.38 -3.15 -0.41
N GLU A 21 7.69 -4.45 -0.30
CA GLU A 21 8.44 -5.02 0.82
C GLU A 21 9.85 -4.42 0.93
N ASN A 22 10.45 -3.99 -0.19
CA ASN A 22 11.73 -3.27 -0.17
C ASN A 22 11.62 -1.96 0.62
N PHE A 23 10.61 -1.12 0.31
CA PHE A 23 10.35 0.08 1.10
C PHE A 23 9.93 -0.25 2.53
N GLY A 24 9.23 -1.38 2.74
CA GLY A 24 8.88 -1.85 4.07
C GLY A 24 10.11 -2.12 4.95
N LYS A 25 11.14 -2.78 4.40
CA LYS A 25 12.40 -2.99 5.12
C LYS A 25 13.07 -1.68 5.51
N GLU A 26 13.12 -0.70 4.60
CA GLU A 26 13.66 0.63 4.90
C GLU A 26 12.85 1.35 5.98
N MET A 27 11.52 1.27 5.92
CA MET A 27 10.62 1.85 6.92
C MET A 27 10.83 1.23 8.30
N ARG A 28 10.87 -0.10 8.39
CA ARG A 28 11.11 -0.84 9.65
C ARG A 28 12.50 -0.56 10.23
N ALA A 29 13.50 -0.36 9.37
CA ALA A 29 14.84 0.03 9.79
C ALA A 29 14.90 1.45 10.37
N ALA A 30 14.08 2.37 9.84
CA ALA A 30 14.00 3.75 10.33
C ALA A 30 13.13 3.90 11.59
N ASP A 31 12.11 3.05 11.75
CA ASP A 31 11.20 3.06 12.90
C ASP A 31 10.78 1.63 13.26
N GLY A 32 11.31 1.12 14.38
CA GLY A 32 11.03 -0.22 14.87
C GLY A 32 9.58 -0.44 15.32
N GLY A 33 8.76 0.61 15.37
CA GLY A 33 7.31 0.52 15.62
C GLY A 33 6.49 0.18 14.37
N ILE A 34 7.10 0.14 13.18
CA ILE A 34 6.39 -0.21 11.95
C ILE A 34 6.26 -1.72 11.84
N ASN A 35 5.03 -2.21 11.92
CA ASN A 35 4.69 -3.61 11.69
C ASN A 35 3.35 -3.69 10.93
N ASP A 36 2.91 -4.92 10.69
CA ASP A 36 1.68 -5.21 9.96
C ASP A 36 0.44 -5.10 10.87
N GLU A 37 0.64 -4.82 12.17
CA GLU A 37 -0.45 -4.69 13.15
C GLU A 37 -1.08 -3.28 13.11
N PRO A 38 -2.41 -3.17 13.29
CA PRO A 38 -3.07 -1.87 13.38
C PRO A 38 -2.58 -1.06 14.59
N THR A 39 -1.96 0.08 14.31
CA THR A 39 -1.56 1.07 15.31
C THR A 39 -2.69 2.09 15.52
N PRO A 40 -3.13 2.36 16.77
CA PRO A 40 -4.17 3.33 17.03
C PRO A 40 -3.70 4.76 16.76
N VAL A 41 -4.55 5.57 16.12
CA VAL A 41 -4.31 7.00 15.85
C VAL A 41 -5.63 7.76 16.02
N GLY A 42 -5.76 8.49 17.13
CA GLY A 42 -7.04 9.10 17.51
C GLY A 42 -8.11 8.03 17.69
N ASP A 43 -9.26 8.19 17.03
CA ASP A 43 -10.38 7.24 17.12
C ASP A 43 -10.30 6.08 16.11
N GLY A 44 -9.28 6.04 15.27
CA GLY A 44 -9.10 5.03 14.21
C GLY A 44 -7.74 4.36 14.26
N PHE A 45 -7.36 3.75 13.14
CA PHE A 45 -6.19 2.88 13.06
C PHE A 45 -5.42 3.08 11.76
N ILE A 46 -4.10 2.89 11.85
CA ILE A 46 -3.22 2.78 10.69
C ILE A 46 -2.57 1.41 10.71
N ARG A 47 -2.58 0.71 9.58
CA ARG A 47 -1.75 -0.48 9.37
C ARG A 47 -0.94 -0.34 8.09
N PHE A 48 0.18 -1.05 8.04
CA PHE A 48 0.99 -1.17 6.84
C PHE A 48 0.83 -2.56 6.24
N GLU A 49 0.66 -2.61 4.93
CA GLU A 49 0.59 -3.85 4.16
C GLU A 49 1.72 -3.83 3.13
N PHE A 50 2.55 -4.87 3.15
CA PHE A 50 3.70 -4.95 2.28
C PHE A 50 3.49 -6.01 1.21
N PHE A 51 3.99 -5.73 0.01
CA PHE A 51 3.85 -6.64 -1.13
C PHE A 51 5.15 -6.78 -1.91
N ASP A 52 5.32 -7.93 -2.56
CA ASP A 52 6.45 -8.16 -3.46
C ASP A 52 6.16 -7.57 -4.85
N ASP A 53 7.09 -6.77 -5.37
CA ASP A 53 7.02 -6.16 -6.70
C ASP A 53 7.80 -6.95 -7.76
N GLY A 54 8.50 -8.03 -7.36
CA GLY A 54 9.13 -9.03 -8.23
C GLY A 54 10.67 -9.01 -8.23
N PRO A 55 11.33 -7.86 -8.46
CA PRO A 55 12.80 -7.81 -8.49
C PRO A 55 13.43 -8.16 -7.13
N PRO A 56 14.64 -8.73 -7.09
CA PRO A 56 15.39 -8.89 -5.84
C PRO A 56 15.85 -7.56 -5.20
N ASP A 57 16.07 -7.56 -3.87
CA ASP A 57 16.59 -6.43 -3.06
C ASP A 57 17.82 -5.75 -3.64
N GLN A 58 18.73 -6.51 -4.21
CA GLN A 58 20.00 -6.00 -4.73
C GLN A 58 20.01 -5.85 -6.25
N ASP A 59 18.84 -5.94 -6.91
CA ASP A 59 18.78 -5.80 -8.37
C ASP A 59 19.06 -4.34 -8.76
N PRO A 60 20.13 -4.05 -9.53
CA PRO A 60 20.45 -2.69 -9.96
C PRO A 60 19.31 -2.03 -10.74
N LYS A 61 18.44 -2.81 -11.39
CA LYS A 61 17.28 -2.31 -12.13
C LYS A 61 16.19 -1.70 -11.24
N ARG A 62 16.24 -1.90 -9.91
CA ARG A 62 15.31 -1.21 -8.99
C ARG A 62 15.51 0.30 -8.94
N THR A 63 16.73 0.77 -9.21
CA THR A 63 17.03 2.21 -9.32
C THR A 63 16.78 2.78 -10.72
N ASP A 64 16.60 1.91 -11.72
CA ASP A 64 16.22 2.30 -13.07
C ASP A 64 14.71 2.52 -13.15
N LEU A 65 14.30 3.79 -13.15
CA LEU A 65 12.89 4.17 -13.16
C LEU A 65 12.17 3.73 -14.45
N ASP A 66 12.88 3.64 -15.58
CA ASP A 66 12.30 3.24 -16.86
C ASP A 66 11.95 1.74 -16.86
N TYR A 67 12.68 0.94 -16.09
CA TYR A 67 12.35 -0.46 -15.85
C TYR A 67 11.36 -0.65 -14.69
N HIS A 68 11.58 0.04 -13.58
CA HIS A 68 10.86 -0.19 -12.33
C HIS A 68 9.40 0.28 -12.40
N MET A 69 9.12 1.42 -13.04
CA MET A 69 7.76 1.97 -13.10
C MET A 69 6.77 1.06 -13.87
N PRO A 70 7.09 0.56 -15.08
CA PRO A 70 6.22 -0.39 -15.78
C PRO A 70 6.01 -1.71 -15.04
N GLN A 71 7.07 -2.22 -14.40
CA GLN A 71 6.99 -3.44 -13.60
C GLN A 71 6.06 -3.26 -12.39
N LEU A 72 6.20 -2.14 -11.67
CA LEU A 72 5.35 -1.80 -10.54
C LEU A 72 3.89 -1.58 -10.96
N GLU A 73 3.65 -1.01 -12.14
CA GLU A 73 2.29 -0.90 -12.70
C GLU A 73 1.68 -2.28 -12.99
N LEU A 74 2.43 -3.16 -13.66
CA LEU A 74 1.98 -4.50 -14.01
C LEU A 74 1.60 -5.30 -12.75
N VAL A 75 2.52 -5.37 -11.79
CA VAL A 75 2.35 -6.17 -10.57
C VAL A 75 1.32 -5.53 -9.63
N GLY A 76 1.31 -4.20 -9.54
CA GLY A 76 0.41 -3.50 -8.62
C GLY A 76 -1.08 -3.59 -9.01
N LYS A 77 -1.43 -3.74 -10.30
CA LYS A 77 -2.83 -3.98 -10.74
C LYS A 77 -3.40 -5.27 -10.12
N ASP A 78 -2.63 -6.35 -10.22
CA ASP A 78 -3.04 -7.66 -9.69
C ASP A 78 -3.06 -7.67 -8.16
N LEU A 79 -2.03 -7.08 -7.53
CA LEU A 79 -1.94 -7.01 -6.08
C LEU A 79 -3.06 -6.20 -5.45
N VAL A 80 -3.38 -5.02 -5.99
CA VAL A 80 -4.48 -4.19 -5.46
C VAL A 80 -5.81 -4.95 -5.58
N THR A 81 -6.03 -5.65 -6.70
CA THR A 81 -7.24 -6.45 -6.91
C THR A 81 -7.33 -7.61 -5.90
N GLN A 82 -6.23 -8.33 -5.68
CA GLN A 82 -6.18 -9.42 -4.71
C GLN A 82 -6.36 -8.92 -3.27
N MET A 83 -5.75 -7.78 -2.93
CA MET A 83 -5.86 -7.15 -1.62
C MET A 83 -7.30 -6.72 -1.31
N ILE A 84 -7.99 -6.08 -2.26
CA ILE A 84 -9.40 -5.70 -2.10
C ILE A 84 -10.27 -6.95 -1.86
N LYS A 85 -10.06 -8.02 -2.63
CA LYS A 85 -10.79 -9.29 -2.47
C LYS A 85 -10.52 -9.94 -1.11
N ARG A 86 -9.24 -9.98 -0.67
CA ARG A 86 -8.84 -10.52 0.63
C ARG A 86 -9.57 -9.79 1.76
N HIS A 87 -9.52 -8.46 1.76
CA HIS A 87 -10.19 -7.62 2.76
C HIS A 87 -11.70 -7.82 2.80
N ALA A 88 -12.34 -7.95 1.63
CA ALA A 88 -13.76 -8.27 1.56
C ALA A 88 -14.08 -9.65 2.17
N ASN A 89 -13.26 -10.67 1.90
CA ASN A 89 -13.43 -12.01 2.46
C ASN A 89 -13.19 -12.07 3.96
N GLU A 90 -12.32 -11.22 4.50
CA GLU A 90 -12.04 -11.07 5.93
C GLU A 90 -13.11 -10.23 6.67
N GLY A 91 -14.15 -9.76 5.97
CA GLY A 91 -15.23 -8.96 6.55
C GLY A 91 -14.88 -7.48 6.75
N LEU A 92 -13.78 -7.01 6.15
CA LEU A 92 -13.29 -5.63 6.21
C LEU A 92 -13.19 -5.01 4.80
N PRO A 93 -14.29 -4.91 4.03
CA PRO A 93 -14.24 -4.46 2.65
C PRO A 93 -13.61 -3.07 2.49
N VAL A 94 -12.80 -2.91 1.46
CA VAL A 94 -12.18 -1.61 1.12
C VAL A 94 -13.25 -0.69 0.56
N SER A 95 -13.53 0.42 1.26
CA SER A 95 -14.53 1.41 0.84
C SER A 95 -13.97 2.51 -0.07
N CYS A 96 -12.66 2.76 -0.02
CA CYS A 96 -12.00 3.80 -0.80
C CYS A 96 -10.53 3.45 -1.03
N LEU A 97 -10.04 3.70 -2.24
CA LEU A 97 -8.63 3.59 -2.60
C LEU A 97 -8.07 4.97 -2.92
N VAL A 98 -7.08 5.42 -2.13
CA VAL A 98 -6.34 6.66 -2.39
C VAL A 98 -4.99 6.31 -2.98
N LYS A 99 -4.74 6.77 -4.20
CA LYS A 99 -3.56 6.41 -4.97
C LYS A 99 -2.60 7.59 -5.07
N ASN A 100 -1.30 7.30 -5.13
CA ASN A 100 -0.30 8.31 -5.48
C ASN A 100 -0.42 8.62 -6.98
N PRO A 101 -0.61 9.90 -7.39
CA PRO A 101 -0.80 10.26 -8.80
C PRO A 101 0.36 9.87 -9.73
N PHE A 102 1.55 9.63 -9.17
CA PHE A 102 2.74 9.26 -9.95
C PHE A 102 2.89 7.76 -10.23
N ILE A 103 2.06 6.91 -9.62
CA ILE A 103 2.12 5.46 -9.84
C ILE A 103 0.93 5.12 -10.73
N PHE A 104 1.08 4.50 -11.90
CA PHE A 104 -0.04 4.23 -12.81
C PHE A 104 -0.77 2.89 -12.53
N LEU A 105 -0.93 2.50 -11.27
CA LEU A 105 -1.50 1.20 -10.82
C LEU A 105 -2.89 0.76 -11.31
N LEU A 106 -3.71 1.60 -11.95
CA LEU A 106 -5.09 1.26 -12.33
C LEU A 106 -5.55 2.18 -13.45
N ASP A 107 -6.10 1.62 -14.53
CA ASP A 107 -7.02 2.35 -15.40
C ASP A 107 -8.27 2.68 -14.57
N ALA A 108 -8.83 3.88 -14.77
CA ALA A 108 -9.95 4.42 -14.00
C ALA A 108 -11.28 3.67 -14.25
N LYS A 109 -11.32 2.36 -14.02
CA LYS A 109 -12.55 1.59 -13.94
C LYS A 109 -13.03 1.58 -12.48
N PRO A 110 -14.31 1.89 -12.23
CA PRO A 110 -14.87 1.84 -10.89
C PRO A 110 -14.85 0.38 -10.41
N PHE A 111 -13.94 0.06 -9.48
CA PHE A 111 -13.88 -1.22 -8.76
C PHE A 111 -14.84 -1.28 -7.56
N LEU A 112 -15.70 -0.26 -7.41
CA LEU A 112 -16.70 -0.18 -6.36
C LEU A 112 -18.08 -0.21 -7.01
N GLY A 113 -18.61 -1.41 -7.16
CA GLY A 113 -19.98 -1.73 -7.54
C GLY A 113 -20.43 -2.93 -6.73
#